data_AF-A0A401MC36-F1
#
_entry.id   AF-A0A401MC36-F1
#
_cell.length_a   1.000
_cell.length_b   1.000
_cell.length_c   1.000
_cell.angle_alpha   90.00
_cell.angle_beta   90.00
_cell.angle_gamma   90.00
#
_symmetry.space_group_name_H-M   'P 1'
#
loop_
_entity.id
_entity.type
_entity.pdbx_description
1 polymer ?
#
loop_
_entity_poly.entity_id
_entity_poly.type
_entity_poly.pdbx_seq_one_letter_code
_entity_poly.pdbx_strand_id
1 'polypeptide(L)'
;MGTEAAQQKTEAAQQKEEDRSGEEERRGEEERSGNESAAPDRDGEQAPPQPPRSRRRWLRWTRRTALTLVLVILLPLLAAEIALRVNYTGDPADGTYTRNKDAIWLGHAWVDGRKKDADVTALARRLDTTGIRDLYVHSGPLEHDGTLPESVYPRARWFIDAMHRAAPGIRVQAWLGDVLATESPDGMRLERAATRAAVVASTRQILATGFDGVHFDLEPLHSGDRDYLTLLDSLRRVTRAQDAQLSIAAHQIDPLPGFHSFWGTVAGHPKWWSQEFFGQVARRVDQIAVMSYDTIQPLESTYGGYVAQQTSLALEVTPHSTDLLMGLPFFHENRFGHWAHAETVPAAVRGVRLGLSRTDADRANFGVALYVDFAAKEGDWTAYREGWVR
;
A
#
# COMPACT_ATOMS: atom_id res chain seq x y z
N MET A 1 -15.69 4.21 19.93
CA MET A 1 -16.60 3.14 19.45
C MET A 1 -17.28 3.47 18.11
N GLY A 2 -16.91 4.55 17.40
CA GLY A 2 -17.55 4.95 16.13
C GLY A 2 -16.75 4.66 14.85
N THR A 3 -15.48 4.26 14.95
CA THR A 3 -14.56 4.14 13.80
C THR A 3 -14.42 2.71 13.25
N GLU A 4 -14.49 1.67 14.08
CA GLU A 4 -14.67 0.28 13.59
C GLU A 4 -16.01 0.10 12.86
N ALA A 5 -17.04 0.86 13.28
CA ALA A 5 -18.36 0.84 12.65
C ALA A 5 -18.40 1.60 11.31
N ALA A 6 -17.41 2.45 11.01
CA ALA A 6 -17.33 3.16 9.74
C ALA A 6 -16.64 2.29 8.68
N GLN A 7 -15.55 1.60 9.03
CA GLN A 7 -14.91 0.60 8.15
C GLN A 7 -15.84 -0.61 7.90
N GLN A 8 -16.49 -1.14 8.94
CA GLN A 8 -17.45 -2.26 8.77
C GLN A 8 -18.72 -1.89 7.98
N LYS A 9 -19.15 -0.61 7.99
CA LYS A 9 -20.31 -0.16 7.19
C LYS A 9 -19.97 0.02 5.71
N THR A 10 -18.74 0.42 5.39
CA THR A 10 -18.27 0.51 4.00
C THR A 10 -18.17 -0.88 3.36
N GLU A 11 -17.73 -1.89 4.13
CA GLU A 11 -17.59 -3.28 3.69
C GLU A 11 -18.95 -3.99 3.51
N ALA A 12 -19.91 -3.76 4.42
CA ALA A 12 -21.24 -4.35 4.32
C ALA A 12 -22.10 -3.76 3.18
N ALA A 13 -21.78 -2.56 2.69
CA ALA A 13 -22.45 -1.94 1.55
C ALA A 13 -21.95 -2.51 0.22
N GLN A 14 -20.64 -2.73 0.08
CA GLN A 14 -20.03 -3.34 -1.11
C GLN A 14 -20.47 -4.80 -1.29
N GLN A 15 -20.60 -5.56 -0.19
CA GLN A 15 -21.03 -6.95 -0.24
C GLN A 15 -22.52 -7.13 -0.64
N LYS A 16 -23.36 -6.12 -0.38
CA LYS A 16 -24.79 -6.16 -0.69
C LYS A 16 -25.12 -5.80 -2.14
N GLU A 17 -24.17 -5.17 -2.83
CA GLU A 17 -24.29 -4.79 -4.24
C GLU A 17 -23.79 -5.91 -5.17
N GLU A 18 -22.78 -6.67 -4.73
CA GLU A 18 -22.31 -7.90 -5.43
C GLU A 18 -23.33 -9.04 -5.37
N ASP A 19 -23.96 -9.31 -4.22
CA ASP A 19 -24.99 -10.36 -4.08
C ASP A 19 -26.24 -10.07 -4.93
N ARG A 20 -26.56 -8.80 -5.16
CA ARG A 20 -27.71 -8.38 -5.98
C ARG A 20 -27.47 -8.61 -7.48
N SER A 21 -26.22 -8.55 -7.92
CA SER A 21 -25.83 -8.83 -9.31
C SER A 21 -25.82 -10.33 -9.63
N GLY A 22 -25.56 -11.18 -8.63
CA GLY A 22 -25.59 -12.65 -8.79
C GLY A 22 -26.98 -13.28 -8.78
N GLU A 23 -27.99 -12.57 -8.25
CA GLU A 23 -29.37 -13.07 -8.17
C GLU A 23 -30.21 -12.77 -9.43
N GLU A 24 -29.83 -11.76 -10.23
CA GLU A 24 -30.48 -11.45 -11.51
C GLU A 24 -30.05 -12.41 -12.65
N GLU A 25 -28.86 -13.02 -12.58
CA GLU A 25 -28.42 -14.03 -13.56
C GLU A 25 -29.08 -15.41 -13.37
N ARG A 26 -29.70 -15.68 -12.22
CA ARG A 26 -30.35 -16.97 -11.92
C ARG A 26 -31.86 -17.01 -12.17
N ARG A 27 -32.47 -15.92 -12.63
CA ARG A 27 -33.92 -15.82 -12.91
C ARG A 27 -34.30 -15.93 -14.40
N GLY A 28 -33.37 -16.33 -15.26
CA GLY A 28 -33.58 -16.44 -16.71
C GLY A 28 -33.93 -17.84 -17.26
N GLU A 29 -33.87 -18.90 -16.46
CA GLU A 29 -34.05 -20.28 -16.94
C GLU A 29 -35.05 -21.06 -16.08
N GLU A 30 -36.34 -20.70 -16.11
CA GLU A 30 -37.38 -21.62 -15.66
C GLU A 30 -38.76 -21.22 -16.19
N GLU A 31 -38.96 -21.28 -17.51
CA GLU A 31 -40.32 -21.25 -18.07
C GLU A 31 -40.37 -21.88 -19.47
N ARG A 32 -40.69 -23.18 -19.52
CA ARG A 32 -41.70 -23.77 -20.44
C ARG A 32 -41.69 -25.29 -20.34
N SER A 33 -42.67 -25.81 -19.61
CA SER A 33 -43.16 -27.18 -19.72
C SER A 33 -44.60 -27.15 -20.27
N GLY A 34 -44.90 -28.07 -21.18
CA GLY A 34 -46.26 -28.43 -21.60
C GLY A 34 -46.40 -28.62 -23.11
N ASN A 35 -46.39 -29.86 -23.61
CA ASN A 35 -47.64 -30.62 -23.81
C ASN A 35 -47.39 -32.03 -24.41
N GLU A 36 -48.32 -32.94 -24.10
CA GLU A 36 -48.43 -34.37 -24.39
C GLU A 36 -48.40 -34.79 -25.88
N SER A 37 -47.94 -36.02 -26.18
CA SER A 37 -48.81 -37.12 -26.67
C SER A 37 -48.04 -38.32 -27.27
N ALA A 38 -48.71 -39.46 -27.19
CA ALA A 38 -48.29 -40.84 -27.44
C ALA A 38 -47.82 -41.20 -28.87
N ALA A 39 -47.06 -42.31 -28.94
CA ALA A 39 -46.57 -43.00 -30.14
C ALA A 39 -47.71 -43.72 -30.93
N PRO A 40 -47.49 -44.24 -32.17
CA PRO A 40 -46.62 -45.42 -32.36
C PRO A 40 -45.89 -45.58 -33.72
N ASP A 41 -44.90 -46.50 -33.69
CA ASP A 41 -44.51 -47.50 -34.69
C ASP A 41 -43.76 -47.18 -36.01
N ARG A 42 -42.62 -47.90 -36.14
CA ARG A 42 -42.04 -48.61 -37.31
C ARG A 42 -40.78 -48.07 -38.01
N ASP A 43 -39.78 -48.96 -37.94
CA ASP A 43 -38.82 -49.40 -38.97
C ASP A 43 -37.89 -48.38 -39.62
N GLY A 44 -36.60 -48.55 -39.35
CA GLY A 44 -35.54 -47.96 -40.16
C GLY A 44 -34.22 -47.87 -39.41
N GLU A 45 -33.43 -48.93 -39.48
CA GLU A 45 -32.03 -48.94 -39.08
C GLU A 45 -31.26 -47.88 -39.90
N GLN A 46 -31.04 -46.70 -39.30
CA GLN A 46 -30.22 -45.63 -39.86
C GLN A 46 -29.01 -45.42 -38.96
N ALA A 47 -27.83 -45.66 -39.54
CA ALA A 47 -26.54 -45.34 -38.93
C ALA A 47 -26.51 -43.87 -38.44
N PRO A 48 -25.88 -43.58 -37.29
CA PRO A 48 -25.94 -42.24 -36.71
C PRO A 48 -25.36 -41.21 -37.67
N PRO A 49 -26.03 -40.05 -37.87
CA PRO A 49 -25.59 -39.04 -38.82
C PRO A 49 -24.23 -38.48 -38.37
N GLN A 50 -23.21 -38.60 -39.21
CA GLN A 50 -21.94 -37.93 -38.98
C GLN A 50 -22.17 -36.41 -39.02
N PRO A 51 -21.73 -35.65 -38.00
CA PRO A 51 -21.99 -34.22 -37.95
C PRO A 51 -21.33 -33.52 -39.14
N PRO A 52 -21.99 -32.49 -39.72
CA PRO A 52 -21.52 -31.82 -40.94
C PRO A 52 -20.10 -31.27 -40.76
N ARG A 53 -19.24 -31.50 -41.77
CA ARG A 53 -17.80 -31.14 -41.77
C ARG A 53 -17.53 -29.66 -41.46
N SER A 54 -18.49 -28.77 -41.68
CA SER A 54 -18.42 -27.33 -41.36
C SER A 54 -18.44 -27.04 -39.85
N ARG A 55 -19.24 -27.78 -39.07
CA ARG A 55 -19.33 -27.65 -37.61
C ARG A 55 -18.01 -28.01 -36.94
N ARG A 56 -17.33 -29.06 -37.42
CA ARG A 56 -15.99 -29.46 -36.94
C ARG A 56 -14.89 -28.44 -37.28
N ARG A 57 -14.99 -27.71 -38.38
CA ARG A 57 -14.04 -26.62 -38.70
C ARG A 57 -14.27 -25.40 -37.80
N TRP A 58 -15.52 -24.98 -37.61
CA TRP A 58 -15.85 -23.84 -36.76
C TRP A 58 -15.46 -24.08 -35.29
N LEU A 59 -15.76 -25.25 -34.72
CA LEU A 59 -15.31 -25.63 -33.36
C LEU A 59 -13.77 -25.66 -33.21
N ARG A 60 -13.03 -25.99 -34.27
CA ARG A 60 -11.56 -25.97 -34.25
C ARG A 60 -11.01 -24.54 -34.28
N TRP A 61 -11.65 -23.64 -35.01
CA TRP A 61 -11.28 -22.22 -35.05
C TRP A 61 -11.62 -21.53 -33.73
N THR A 62 -12.81 -21.73 -33.17
CA THR A 62 -13.18 -21.16 -31.86
C THR A 62 -12.27 -21.66 -30.74
N ARG A 63 -11.95 -22.97 -30.71
CA ARG A 63 -10.98 -23.53 -29.75
C ARG A 63 -9.57 -22.95 -29.92
N ARG A 64 -9.12 -22.72 -31.15
CA ARG A 64 -7.81 -22.10 -31.42
C ARG A 64 -7.81 -20.63 -30.99
N THR A 65 -8.85 -19.87 -31.31
CA THR A 65 -8.97 -18.47 -30.89
C THR A 65 -9.04 -18.35 -29.37
N ALA A 66 -9.83 -19.20 -28.69
CA ALA A 66 -9.89 -19.24 -27.23
C ALA A 66 -8.53 -19.60 -26.61
N LEU A 67 -7.83 -20.61 -27.16
CA LEU A 67 -6.49 -20.97 -26.72
C LEU A 67 -5.49 -19.82 -26.92
N THR A 68 -5.54 -19.15 -28.08
CA THR A 68 -4.69 -17.98 -28.35
C THR A 68 -4.98 -16.85 -27.35
N LEU A 69 -6.25 -16.54 -27.06
CA LEU A 69 -6.61 -15.52 -26.08
C LEU A 69 -6.10 -15.87 -24.67
N VAL A 70 -6.27 -17.13 -24.26
CA VAL A 70 -5.73 -17.62 -22.99
C VAL A 70 -4.21 -17.49 -22.94
N LEU A 71 -3.49 -17.87 -24.01
CA LEU A 71 -2.04 -17.74 -24.08
C LEU A 71 -1.58 -16.28 -24.06
N VAL A 72 -2.30 -15.38 -24.74
CA VAL A 72 -2.00 -13.94 -24.76
C VAL A 72 -2.12 -13.31 -23.38
N ILE A 73 -3.00 -13.83 -22.51
CA ILE A 73 -3.14 -13.35 -21.13
C ILE A 73 -2.15 -14.05 -20.19
N LEU A 74 -2.03 -15.39 -20.30
CA LEU A 74 -1.22 -16.18 -19.36
C LEU A 74 0.28 -16.02 -19.57
N LEU A 75 0.76 -15.88 -20.81
CA LEU A 75 2.21 -15.79 -21.07
C LEU A 75 2.84 -14.53 -20.48
N PRO A 76 2.27 -13.31 -20.63
CA PRO A 76 2.78 -12.11 -19.98
C PRO A 76 2.76 -12.22 -18.44
N LEU A 77 1.66 -12.74 -17.87
CA LEU A 77 1.57 -12.95 -16.42
C LEU A 77 2.66 -13.90 -15.93
N LEU A 78 2.83 -15.05 -16.61
CA LEU A 78 3.86 -16.01 -16.25
C LEU A 78 5.27 -15.41 -16.40
N ALA A 79 5.51 -14.62 -17.46
CA ALA A 79 6.78 -13.93 -17.65
C ALA A 79 7.05 -12.91 -16.53
N ALA A 80 6.03 -12.17 -16.10
CA ALA A 80 6.13 -11.24 -14.97
C ALA A 80 6.47 -11.96 -13.66
N GLU A 81 5.74 -13.03 -13.33
CA GLU A 81 6.00 -13.84 -12.12
C GLU A 81 7.40 -14.49 -12.15
N ILE A 82 7.84 -14.98 -13.31
CA ILE A 82 9.21 -15.49 -13.49
C ILE A 82 10.22 -14.37 -13.31
N ALA A 83 9.98 -13.18 -13.86
CA ALA A 83 10.88 -12.03 -13.71
C ALA A 83 11.00 -11.62 -12.23
N LEU A 84 9.90 -11.55 -11.49
CA LEU A 84 9.90 -11.29 -10.05
C LEU A 84 10.67 -12.37 -9.31
N ARG A 85 10.42 -13.65 -9.61
CA ARG A 85 11.15 -14.76 -9.01
C ARG A 85 12.66 -14.67 -9.27
N VAL A 86 13.07 -14.35 -10.49
CA VAL A 86 14.48 -14.12 -10.87
C VAL A 86 15.03 -12.92 -10.10
N ASN A 87 14.25 -11.85 -9.94
CA ASN A 87 14.64 -10.66 -9.18
C ASN A 87 14.90 -10.96 -7.69
N TYR A 88 14.36 -12.05 -7.15
CA TYR A 88 14.60 -12.51 -5.78
C TYR A 88 15.82 -13.45 -5.61
N THR A 89 16.49 -13.80 -6.70
CA THR A 89 17.69 -14.67 -6.69
C THR A 89 18.99 -13.90 -6.42
N GLY A 90 20.07 -14.63 -6.12
CA GLY A 90 21.37 -14.06 -5.76
C GLY A 90 21.49 -13.71 -4.28
N ASP A 91 22.65 -13.22 -3.87
CA ASP A 91 22.93 -12.85 -2.48
C ASP A 91 22.95 -11.32 -2.33
N PRO A 92 22.32 -10.75 -1.29
CA PRO A 92 22.50 -9.34 -0.99
C PRO A 92 23.97 -9.06 -0.65
N ALA A 93 24.45 -7.90 -1.08
CA ALA A 93 25.80 -7.45 -0.77
C ALA A 93 26.00 -7.29 0.75
N ASP A 94 27.24 -7.53 1.19
CA ASP A 94 27.63 -7.22 2.56
C ASP A 94 27.45 -5.71 2.82
N GLY A 95 26.97 -5.37 4.02
CA GLY A 95 26.73 -3.97 4.41
C GLY A 95 25.34 -3.42 4.04
N THR A 96 24.49 -4.15 3.31
CA THR A 96 23.09 -3.73 3.09
C THR A 96 22.20 -4.03 4.30
N TYR A 97 22.48 -3.36 5.42
CA TYR A 97 21.75 -3.47 6.71
C TYR A 97 21.21 -2.10 7.13
N THR A 98 20.70 -1.95 8.35
CA THR A 98 20.21 -0.64 8.79
C THR A 98 21.27 0.47 8.74
N ARG A 99 20.83 1.68 8.41
CA ARG A 99 21.63 2.94 8.49
C ARG A 99 21.17 3.81 9.67
N ASN A 100 20.40 3.23 10.60
CA ASN A 100 19.75 3.95 11.71
C ASN A 100 18.82 5.08 11.21
N LYS A 101 18.07 4.75 10.16
CA LYS A 101 17.12 5.62 9.45
C LYS A 101 15.73 4.97 9.35
N ASP A 102 15.48 3.95 10.14
CA ASP A 102 14.26 3.18 10.06
C ASP A 102 13.12 3.91 10.80
N ALA A 103 11.88 3.52 10.53
CA ALA A 103 10.69 4.10 11.14
C ALA A 103 9.68 3.04 11.55
N ILE A 104 8.70 3.41 12.37
CA ILE A 104 7.55 2.56 12.69
C ILE A 104 6.28 3.40 12.81
N TRP A 105 5.17 2.90 12.25
CA TRP A 105 3.85 3.46 12.47
C TRP A 105 3.29 2.98 13.81
N LEU A 106 2.77 3.93 14.59
CA LEU A 106 2.16 3.72 15.90
C LEU A 106 0.70 4.14 15.88
N GLY A 107 -0.19 3.32 16.45
CA GLY A 107 -1.62 3.63 16.54
C GLY A 107 -1.96 4.79 17.49
N HIS A 108 -3.21 5.28 17.42
CA HIS A 108 -3.68 6.43 18.19
C HIS A 108 -3.68 6.23 19.71
N ALA A 109 -3.56 4.99 20.19
CA ALA A 109 -3.44 4.65 21.62
C ALA A 109 -2.31 5.40 22.33
N TRP A 110 -1.26 5.76 21.60
CA TRP A 110 -0.12 6.49 22.12
C TRP A 110 -0.42 7.96 22.43
N VAL A 111 -1.43 8.56 21.79
CA VAL A 111 -1.78 9.98 21.93
C VAL A 111 -3.19 10.24 22.45
N ASP A 112 -3.99 9.19 22.69
CA ASP A 112 -5.36 9.31 23.23
C ASP A 112 -5.47 9.09 24.76
N GLY A 113 -4.36 8.72 25.41
CA GLY A 113 -4.28 8.55 26.86
C GLY A 113 -4.40 7.11 27.37
N ARG A 114 -4.55 6.12 26.49
CA ARG A 114 -4.51 4.70 26.88
C ARG A 114 -3.12 4.26 27.34
N LYS A 115 -2.06 4.69 26.65
CA LYS A 115 -0.66 4.39 27.00
C LYS A 115 -0.18 5.17 28.23
N LYS A 116 0.77 4.61 28.97
CA LYS A 116 1.36 5.15 30.21
C LYS A 116 2.89 5.09 30.19
N ASP A 117 3.53 5.63 31.23
CA ASP A 117 5.00 5.71 31.32
C ASP A 117 5.70 4.34 31.22
N ALA A 118 5.05 3.28 31.71
CA ALA A 118 5.55 1.91 31.56
C ALA A 118 5.58 1.45 30.10
N ASP A 119 4.56 1.80 29.31
CA ASP A 119 4.52 1.51 27.87
C ASP A 119 5.62 2.27 27.12
N VAL A 120 5.83 3.55 27.46
CA VAL A 120 6.91 4.37 26.89
C VAL A 120 8.27 3.75 27.21
N THR A 121 8.49 3.32 28.45
CA THR A 121 9.73 2.64 28.87
C THR A 121 9.94 1.34 28.11
N ALA A 122 8.87 0.55 27.89
CA ALA A 122 8.93 -0.69 27.14
C ALA A 122 9.24 -0.44 25.66
N LEU A 123 8.60 0.58 25.05
CA LEU A 123 8.87 0.99 23.67
C LEU A 123 10.33 1.45 23.53
N ALA A 124 10.78 2.39 24.36
CA ALA A 124 12.16 2.90 24.33
C ALA A 124 13.19 1.75 24.41
N ARG A 125 12.99 0.80 25.34
CA ARG A 125 13.87 -0.37 25.47
C ARG A 125 13.85 -1.25 24.22
N ARG A 126 12.68 -1.45 23.60
CA ARG A 126 12.57 -2.23 22.37
C ARG A 126 13.31 -1.57 21.20
N LEU A 127 13.26 -0.24 21.12
CA LEU A 127 13.89 0.53 20.04
C LEU A 127 15.41 0.68 20.19
N ASP A 128 15.95 0.59 21.40
CA ASP A 128 17.39 0.79 21.72
C ASP A 128 18.34 -0.12 20.92
N THR A 129 17.87 -1.28 20.50
CA THR A 129 18.64 -2.27 19.73
C THR A 129 18.22 -2.32 18.27
N THR A 130 17.65 -1.24 17.74
CA THR A 130 17.13 -1.17 16.37
C THR A 130 17.70 0.02 15.61
N GLY A 131 17.46 0.04 14.30
CA GLY A 131 17.76 1.22 13.48
C GLY A 131 16.64 2.26 13.45
N ILE A 132 15.58 2.09 14.25
CA ILE A 132 14.41 2.97 14.24
C ILE A 132 14.80 4.32 14.83
N ARG A 133 14.51 5.39 14.09
CA ARG A 133 14.75 6.78 14.46
C ARG A 133 13.49 7.63 14.40
N ASP A 134 12.47 7.20 13.66
CA ASP A 134 11.23 7.95 13.47
C ASP A 134 10.01 7.14 13.92
N LEU A 135 9.15 7.75 14.73
CA LEU A 135 7.83 7.23 15.09
C LEU A 135 6.76 8.03 14.35
N TYR A 136 5.97 7.36 13.51
CA TYR A 136 4.81 7.95 12.87
C TYR A 136 3.57 7.66 13.71
N VAL A 137 3.11 8.62 14.50
CA VAL A 137 2.08 8.39 15.52
C VAL A 137 0.74 8.88 15.04
N HIS A 138 -0.23 7.98 14.90
CA HIS A 138 -1.55 8.32 14.37
C HIS A 138 -2.21 9.41 15.21
N SER A 139 -2.25 10.61 14.67
CA SER A 139 -2.73 11.84 15.32
C SER A 139 -3.75 12.57 14.45
N GLY A 140 -4.45 11.80 13.61
CA GLY A 140 -5.57 12.22 12.79
C GLY A 140 -6.80 11.31 12.99
N PRO A 141 -7.70 11.20 11.99
CA PRO A 141 -7.55 11.74 10.64
C PRO A 141 -7.70 13.27 10.59
N LEU A 142 -7.30 13.86 9.46
CA LEU A 142 -7.80 15.17 9.07
C LEU A 142 -9.27 15.04 8.68
N GLU A 143 -10.04 16.11 8.84
CA GLU A 143 -11.37 16.21 8.24
C GLU A 143 -11.25 16.44 6.72
N HIS A 144 -12.30 16.12 5.96
CA HIS A 144 -12.32 16.30 4.49
C HIS A 144 -12.10 17.75 4.02
N ASP A 145 -12.30 18.73 4.91
CA ASP A 145 -12.00 20.13 4.63
C ASP A 145 -10.56 20.54 4.94
N GLY A 146 -9.72 19.61 5.43
CA GLY A 146 -8.32 19.80 5.79
C GLY A 146 -8.10 20.25 7.23
N THR A 147 -9.15 20.45 8.02
CA THR A 147 -9.03 20.80 9.44
C THR A 147 -8.63 19.60 10.29
N LEU A 148 -8.07 19.85 11.46
CA LEU A 148 -7.65 18.81 12.40
C LEU A 148 -8.29 19.05 13.78
N PRO A 149 -9.20 18.17 14.24
CA PRO A 149 -9.80 18.30 15.57
C PRO A 149 -8.77 18.04 16.68
N GLU A 150 -8.68 18.88 17.71
CA GLU A 150 -7.75 18.64 18.83
C GLU A 150 -8.08 17.36 19.62
N SER A 151 -9.31 16.87 19.52
CA SER A 151 -9.80 15.67 20.21
C SER A 151 -9.13 14.37 19.76
N VAL A 152 -8.45 14.35 18.61
CA VAL A 152 -7.80 13.14 18.08
C VAL A 152 -6.36 12.95 18.59
N TYR A 153 -5.80 13.93 19.33
CA TYR A 153 -4.47 13.84 19.94
C TYR A 153 -4.35 14.46 21.36
N PRO A 154 -5.33 14.25 22.26
CA PRO A 154 -5.44 14.98 23.53
C PRO A 154 -4.26 14.77 24.50
N ARG A 155 -3.45 13.73 24.29
CA ARG A 155 -2.29 13.36 25.12
C ARG A 155 -0.98 13.37 24.34
N ALA A 156 -0.94 13.92 23.12
CA ALA A 156 0.27 13.96 22.30
C ALA A 156 1.46 14.62 23.00
N ARG A 157 1.28 15.80 23.61
CA ARG A 157 2.38 16.48 24.33
C ARG A 157 3.01 15.61 25.40
N TRP A 158 2.20 14.90 26.20
CA TRP A 158 2.73 13.97 27.21
C TRP A 158 3.57 12.85 26.56
N PHE A 159 3.08 12.26 25.47
CA PHE A 159 3.77 11.16 24.80
C PHE A 159 5.10 11.62 24.21
N ILE A 160 5.10 12.75 23.52
CA ILE A 160 6.30 13.39 22.95
C ILE A 160 7.33 13.64 24.05
N ASP A 161 6.95 14.35 25.11
CA ASP A 161 7.85 14.67 26.22
C ASP A 161 8.39 13.38 26.89
N ALA A 162 7.57 12.34 27.01
CA ALA A 162 7.97 11.06 27.59
C ALA A 162 8.95 10.31 26.70
N MET A 163 8.74 10.29 25.38
CA MET A 163 9.65 9.69 24.42
C MET A 163 10.99 10.42 24.35
N HIS A 164 10.99 11.76 24.30
CA HIS A 164 12.24 12.54 24.30
C HIS A 164 13.07 12.32 25.57
N ARG A 165 12.43 12.04 26.72
CA ARG A 165 13.14 11.65 27.95
C ARG A 165 13.66 10.21 27.89
N ALA A 166 12.86 9.27 27.41
CA ALA A 166 13.19 7.85 27.44
C ALA A 166 14.14 7.41 26.31
N ALA A 167 14.07 8.07 25.15
CA ALA A 167 14.85 7.79 23.95
C ALA A 167 15.12 9.09 23.16
N PRO A 168 16.05 9.96 23.62
CA PRO A 168 16.27 11.30 23.05
C PRO A 168 16.76 11.32 21.59
N GLY A 169 17.19 10.18 21.03
CA GLY A 169 17.58 10.07 19.62
C GLY A 169 16.41 9.82 18.66
N ILE A 170 15.21 9.54 19.18
CA ILE A 170 14.01 9.21 18.42
C ILE A 170 13.18 10.48 18.18
N ARG A 171 12.76 10.67 16.92
CA ARG A 171 11.82 11.71 16.53
C ARG A 171 10.39 11.17 16.55
N VAL A 172 9.47 11.98 17.05
CA VAL A 172 8.04 11.71 17.06
C VAL A 172 7.38 12.61 16.02
N GLN A 173 6.84 12.00 14.97
CA GLN A 173 6.14 12.70 13.89
C GLN A 173 4.65 12.40 13.95
N ALA A 174 3.81 13.42 13.71
CA ALA A 174 2.37 13.21 13.65
C ALA A 174 1.98 12.54 12.33
N TRP A 175 1.42 11.33 12.40
CA TRP A 175 0.85 10.66 11.24
C TRP A 175 -0.56 11.19 10.98
N LEU A 176 -0.73 11.84 9.83
CA LEU A 176 -1.94 12.53 9.40
C LEU A 176 -2.40 11.97 8.05
N GLY A 177 -3.66 11.58 7.97
CA GLY A 177 -4.24 11.07 6.74
C GLY A 177 -5.71 11.41 6.61
N ASP A 178 -6.22 11.22 5.40
CA ASP A 178 -7.64 11.24 5.07
C ASP A 178 -7.85 10.60 3.69
N VAL A 179 -9.09 10.18 3.42
CA VAL A 179 -9.50 9.66 2.12
C VAL A 179 -9.70 10.82 1.15
N LEU A 180 -9.09 10.77 -0.02
CA LEU A 180 -9.26 11.76 -1.08
C LEU A 180 -10.49 11.45 -1.94
N ALA A 181 -11.22 12.48 -2.34
CA ALA A 181 -12.31 12.42 -3.29
C ALA A 181 -11.81 12.30 -4.75
N THR A 182 -10.77 11.50 -4.98
CA THR A 182 -10.14 11.28 -6.29
C THR A 182 -10.95 10.27 -7.11
N GLU A 183 -11.41 9.20 -6.45
CA GLU A 183 -12.11 8.07 -7.09
C GLU A 183 -13.58 7.99 -6.67
N SER A 184 -13.98 8.80 -5.70
CA SER A 184 -15.35 8.88 -5.18
C SER A 184 -15.75 10.34 -4.93
N PRO A 185 -17.06 10.68 -4.88
CA PRO A 185 -17.48 12.03 -4.53
C PRO A 185 -17.18 12.40 -3.07
N ASP A 186 -16.99 11.40 -2.21
CA ASP A 186 -16.73 11.53 -0.78
C ASP A 186 -15.22 11.53 -0.50
N GLY A 187 -14.77 12.48 0.32
CA GLY A 187 -13.36 12.64 0.69
C GLY A 187 -12.82 14.07 0.59
N MET A 188 -11.56 14.23 1.01
CA MET A 188 -10.80 15.47 0.91
C MET A 188 -10.54 15.86 -0.54
N ARG A 189 -10.68 17.15 -0.80
CA ARG A 189 -10.66 17.74 -2.13
C ARG A 189 -9.45 18.63 -2.32
N LEU A 190 -8.33 18.04 -2.75
CA LEU A 190 -7.09 18.77 -2.90
C LEU A 190 -7.16 19.84 -3.97
N GLU A 191 -8.06 19.76 -4.96
CA GLU A 191 -8.27 20.80 -5.97
C GLU A 191 -8.76 22.13 -5.38
N ARG A 192 -9.33 22.10 -4.16
CA ARG A 192 -9.79 23.29 -3.45
C ARG A 192 -8.64 23.93 -2.68
N ALA A 193 -8.29 25.14 -3.09
CA ALA A 193 -7.25 25.93 -2.41
C ALA A 193 -7.54 26.15 -0.91
N ALA A 194 -8.82 26.29 -0.52
CA ALA A 194 -9.23 26.41 0.87
C ALA A 194 -8.88 25.16 1.70
N THR A 195 -9.11 23.97 1.13
CA THR A 195 -8.77 22.69 1.77
C THR A 195 -7.26 22.57 1.96
N ARG A 196 -6.46 22.85 0.92
CA ARG A 196 -4.99 22.87 1.05
C ARG A 196 -4.52 23.88 2.09
N ALA A 197 -5.12 25.07 2.15
CA ALA A 197 -4.80 26.07 3.15
C ALA A 197 -5.12 25.59 4.58
N ALA A 198 -6.25 24.89 4.76
CA ALA A 198 -6.63 24.28 6.02
C ALA A 198 -5.62 23.20 6.45
N VAL A 199 -5.20 22.30 5.55
CA VAL A 199 -4.15 21.29 5.86
C VAL A 199 -2.86 21.96 6.35
N VAL A 200 -2.43 23.04 5.69
CA VAL A 200 -1.23 23.79 6.09
C VAL A 200 -1.45 24.50 7.44
N ALA A 201 -2.66 24.96 7.77
CA ALA A 201 -3.01 25.51 9.08
C ALA A 201 -2.98 24.44 10.17
N SER A 202 -3.63 23.30 9.94
CA SER A 202 -3.62 22.11 10.80
C SER A 202 -2.21 21.60 11.09
N THR A 203 -1.32 21.67 10.08
CA THR A 203 0.10 21.33 10.25
C THR A 203 0.79 22.25 11.25
N ARG A 204 0.55 23.57 11.18
CA ARG A 204 1.11 24.51 12.17
C ARG A 204 0.56 24.24 13.57
N GLN A 205 -0.74 23.96 13.66
CA GLN A 205 -1.42 23.65 14.92
C GLN A 205 -0.81 22.42 15.59
N ILE A 206 -0.65 21.31 14.86
CA ILE A 206 -0.12 20.09 15.47
C ILE A 206 1.37 20.21 15.80
N LEU A 207 2.19 20.85 14.96
CA LEU A 207 3.61 21.08 15.27
C LEU A 207 3.78 21.93 16.54
N ALA A 208 2.88 22.90 16.80
CA ALA A 208 2.89 23.66 18.05
C ALA A 208 2.65 22.81 19.31
N THR A 209 2.17 21.56 19.16
CA THR A 209 2.06 20.58 20.26
C THR A 209 3.43 20.03 20.68
N GLY A 210 4.44 20.12 19.81
CA GLY A 210 5.81 19.70 20.07
C GLY A 210 6.31 18.52 19.21
N PHE A 211 5.55 18.09 18.20
CA PHE A 211 6.01 17.03 17.29
C PHE A 211 7.26 17.47 16.52
N ASP A 212 8.19 16.53 16.29
CA ASP A 212 9.43 16.75 15.54
C ASP A 212 9.19 16.80 14.01
N GLY A 213 7.98 16.50 13.57
CA GLY A 213 7.61 16.44 12.17
C GLY A 213 6.18 15.99 11.93
N VAL A 214 5.83 15.88 10.66
CA VAL A 214 4.55 15.34 10.19
C VAL A 214 4.80 14.29 9.12
N HIS A 215 4.03 13.21 9.17
CA HIS A 215 4.02 12.11 8.21
C HIS A 215 2.64 12.03 7.55
N PHE A 216 2.52 12.44 6.29
CA PHE A 216 1.23 12.44 5.58
C PHE A 216 0.95 11.13 4.84
N ASP A 217 -0.29 10.69 4.94
CA ASP A 217 -0.83 9.49 4.28
C ASP A 217 -2.21 9.81 3.69
N LEU A 218 -2.22 10.41 2.49
CA LEU A 218 -3.44 10.82 1.78
C LEU A 218 -3.68 9.85 0.63
N GLU A 219 -4.84 9.19 0.62
CA GLU A 219 -5.13 8.12 -0.34
C GLU A 219 -6.59 8.16 -0.80
N PRO A 220 -6.92 7.75 -2.03
CA PRO A 220 -6.03 7.38 -3.12
C PRO A 220 -5.48 8.60 -3.85
N LEU A 221 -4.16 8.62 -4.12
CA LEU A 221 -3.48 9.66 -4.88
C LEU A 221 -3.08 9.16 -6.27
N HIS A 222 -3.37 9.95 -7.30
CA HIS A 222 -3.03 9.63 -8.68
C HIS A 222 -1.76 10.33 -9.15
N SER A 223 -1.09 9.72 -10.13
CA SER A 223 0.11 10.31 -10.73
C SER A 223 -0.19 11.65 -11.40
N GLY A 224 0.67 12.64 -11.17
CA GLY A 224 0.58 13.95 -11.81
C GLY A 224 -0.34 14.94 -11.10
N ASP A 225 -0.82 14.64 -9.90
CA ASP A 225 -1.62 15.56 -9.09
C ASP A 225 -0.80 16.82 -8.73
N ARG A 226 -1.10 17.93 -9.41
CA ARG A 226 -0.40 19.22 -9.22
C ARG A 226 -0.81 19.92 -7.93
N ASP A 227 -2.01 19.66 -7.43
CA ASP A 227 -2.52 20.26 -6.21
C ASP A 227 -1.85 19.64 -4.98
N TYR A 228 -1.58 18.34 -5.01
CA TYR A 228 -0.75 17.65 -4.02
C TYR A 228 0.70 18.16 -4.03
N LEU A 229 1.33 18.30 -5.20
CA LEU A 229 2.69 18.88 -5.27
C LEU A 229 2.74 20.32 -4.72
N THR A 230 1.72 21.12 -5.01
CA THR A 230 1.58 22.50 -4.47
C THR A 230 1.37 22.50 -2.95
N LEU A 231 0.62 21.52 -2.43
CA LEU A 231 0.45 21.30 -1.00
C LEU A 231 1.80 20.97 -0.34
N LEU A 232 2.56 20.01 -0.91
CA LEU A 232 3.89 19.64 -0.40
C LEU A 232 4.86 20.82 -0.37
N ASP A 233 4.89 21.65 -1.43
CA ASP A 233 5.73 22.87 -1.45
C ASP A 233 5.34 23.85 -0.32
N SER A 234 4.05 23.91 0.03
CA SER A 234 3.55 24.75 1.12
C SER A 234 3.84 24.18 2.50
N LEU A 235 3.68 22.86 2.67
CA LEU A 235 4.03 22.14 3.89
C LEU A 235 5.52 22.22 4.16
N ARG A 236 6.35 22.05 3.13
CA ARG A 236 7.81 22.13 3.24
C ARG A 236 8.29 23.47 3.78
N ARG A 237 7.62 24.57 3.41
CA ARG A 237 7.90 25.90 3.99
C ARG A 237 7.55 25.97 5.47
N VAL A 238 6.41 25.39 5.87
CA VAL A 238 5.98 25.35 7.27
C VAL A 238 6.93 24.53 8.12
N THR A 239 7.25 23.30 7.69
CA THR A 239 8.10 22.41 8.47
C THR A 239 9.52 22.94 8.60
N ARG A 240 10.11 23.47 7.51
CA ARG A 240 11.43 24.12 7.57
C ARG A 240 11.49 25.32 8.51
N ALA A 241 10.43 26.12 8.58
CA ALA A 241 10.39 27.27 9.47
C ALA A 241 10.41 26.88 10.97
N GLN A 242 10.09 25.62 11.28
CA GLN A 242 10.10 25.07 12.64
C GLN A 242 11.18 23.99 12.84
N ASP A 243 12.12 23.84 11.89
CA ASP A 243 13.12 22.77 11.89
C ASP A 243 12.51 21.35 12.06
N ALA A 244 11.32 21.16 11.50
CA ALA A 244 10.53 19.94 11.58
C ALA A 244 10.68 19.08 10.31
N GLN A 245 10.55 17.76 10.47
CA GLN A 245 10.59 16.80 9.37
C GLN A 245 9.27 16.83 8.57
N LEU A 246 9.37 16.87 7.23
CA LEU A 246 8.26 16.53 6.34
C LEU A 246 8.46 15.12 5.77
N SER A 247 7.62 14.20 6.21
CA SER A 247 7.59 12.80 5.77
C SER A 247 6.25 12.49 5.08
N ILE A 248 6.24 11.52 4.16
CA ILE A 248 5.01 11.04 3.51
C ILE A 248 5.05 9.52 3.31
N ALA A 249 3.87 8.89 3.34
CA ALA A 249 3.64 7.56 2.81
C ALA A 249 3.40 7.64 1.31
N ALA A 250 4.04 6.77 0.55
CA ALA A 250 3.97 6.72 -0.91
C ALA A 250 3.37 5.40 -1.36
N HIS A 251 2.49 5.48 -2.34
CA HIS A 251 1.97 4.30 -3.04
C HIS A 251 3.10 3.60 -3.81
N GLN A 252 2.88 2.34 -4.19
CA GLN A 252 3.87 1.59 -4.94
C GLN A 252 4.09 2.21 -6.33
N ILE A 253 5.33 2.13 -6.82
CA ILE A 253 5.73 2.62 -8.13
C ILE A 253 5.32 1.61 -9.19
N ASP A 254 4.94 2.11 -10.35
CA ASP A 254 4.59 1.31 -11.50
C ASP A 254 5.72 0.32 -11.87
N PRO A 255 5.49 -1.01 -11.80
CA PRO A 255 6.53 -2.00 -12.06
C PRO A 255 6.93 -2.08 -13.54
N LEU A 256 6.10 -1.57 -14.46
CA LEU A 256 6.38 -1.51 -15.89
C LEU A 256 6.01 -0.12 -16.42
N PRO A 257 6.89 0.60 -17.14
CA PRO A 257 6.59 1.95 -17.59
C PRO A 257 5.23 2.07 -18.30
N GLY A 258 4.29 2.81 -17.68
CA GLY A 258 2.97 3.11 -18.26
C GLY A 258 1.85 2.13 -17.91
N PHE A 259 2.09 1.11 -17.08
CA PHE A 259 1.05 0.18 -16.62
C PHE A 259 -0.02 0.88 -15.77
N HIS A 260 0.36 1.89 -14.97
CA HIS A 260 -0.58 2.71 -14.22
C HIS A 260 -1.62 3.39 -15.13
N SER A 261 -1.22 3.83 -16.32
CA SER A 261 -2.12 4.45 -17.31
C SER A 261 -3.06 3.42 -17.95
N PHE A 262 -2.58 2.19 -18.18
CA PHE A 262 -3.42 1.10 -18.68
C PHE A 262 -4.50 0.72 -17.66
N TRP A 263 -4.14 0.48 -16.40
CA TRP A 263 -5.11 0.15 -15.35
C TRP A 263 -6.00 1.32 -14.94
N GLY A 264 -5.51 2.55 -14.93
CA GLY A 264 -6.35 3.73 -14.75
C GLY A 264 -7.42 3.84 -15.84
N THR A 265 -7.12 3.41 -17.07
CA THR A 265 -8.10 3.40 -18.18
C THR A 265 -9.05 2.21 -18.12
N VAL A 266 -8.58 1.03 -17.67
CA VAL A 266 -9.36 -0.23 -17.69
C VAL A 266 -10.19 -0.44 -16.42
N ALA A 267 -9.67 -0.02 -15.26
CA ALA A 267 -10.27 -0.29 -13.96
C ALA A 267 -10.69 0.98 -13.20
N GLY A 268 -10.41 2.19 -13.70
CA GLY A 268 -10.73 3.45 -13.01
C GLY A 268 -9.93 3.72 -11.74
N HIS A 269 -9.05 2.78 -11.37
CA HIS A 269 -8.24 2.79 -10.14
C HIS A 269 -6.77 2.54 -10.51
N PRO A 270 -5.98 3.59 -10.79
CA PRO A 270 -4.54 3.43 -11.04
C PRO A 270 -3.84 3.03 -9.73
N LYS A 271 -3.66 1.72 -9.53
CA LYS A 271 -3.03 1.12 -8.35
C LYS A 271 -1.63 1.67 -8.04
N TRP A 272 -0.90 2.18 -9.05
CA TRP A 272 0.51 2.57 -8.94
C TRP A 272 0.76 4.03 -9.28
N TRP A 273 1.78 4.62 -8.67
CA TRP A 273 2.36 5.90 -9.09
C TRP A 273 3.36 5.71 -10.23
N SER A 274 3.40 6.65 -11.16
CA SER A 274 4.49 6.74 -12.12
C SER A 274 5.79 7.06 -11.39
N GLN A 275 6.91 6.50 -11.87
CA GLN A 275 8.24 6.76 -11.30
C GLN A 275 8.59 8.26 -11.34
N GLU A 276 8.14 8.97 -12.39
CA GLU A 276 8.32 10.41 -12.51
C GLU A 276 7.62 11.17 -11.37
N PHE A 277 6.35 10.86 -11.11
CA PHE A 277 5.58 11.51 -10.06
C PHE A 277 6.17 11.20 -8.68
N PHE A 278 6.56 9.95 -8.44
CA PHE A 278 7.27 9.57 -7.22
C PHE A 278 8.53 10.42 -7.02
N GLY A 279 9.37 10.59 -8.04
CA GLY A 279 10.55 11.44 -7.97
C GLY A 279 10.21 12.93 -7.72
N GLN A 280 9.10 13.43 -8.28
CA GLN A 280 8.62 14.79 -8.02
C GLN A 280 8.20 14.97 -6.55
N VAL A 281 7.54 13.98 -5.95
CA VAL A 281 7.18 13.97 -4.53
C VAL A 281 8.43 13.87 -3.65
N ALA A 282 9.33 12.93 -3.95
CA ALA A 282 10.56 12.69 -3.18
C ALA A 282 11.47 13.93 -3.09
N ARG A 283 11.49 14.80 -4.12
CA ARG A 283 12.23 16.07 -4.12
C ARG A 283 11.67 17.14 -3.18
N ARG A 284 10.43 16.99 -2.72
CA ARG A 284 9.72 18.01 -1.92
C ARG A 284 9.68 17.72 -0.43
N VAL A 285 10.08 16.51 -0.04
CA VAL A 285 9.99 16.00 1.33
C VAL A 285 11.37 15.67 1.88
N ASP A 286 11.51 15.57 3.20
CA ASP A 286 12.74 15.09 3.84
C ASP A 286 12.83 13.56 3.84
N GLN A 287 11.67 12.90 3.87
CA GLN A 287 11.54 11.47 4.01
C GLN A 287 10.33 10.96 3.20
N ILE A 288 10.49 9.81 2.56
CA ILE A 288 9.44 9.15 1.78
C ILE A 288 9.43 7.66 2.10
N ALA A 289 8.29 7.14 2.55
CA ALA A 289 8.12 5.73 2.92
C ALA A 289 7.23 5.01 1.91
N VAL A 290 7.81 4.08 1.13
CA VAL A 290 7.07 3.31 0.12
C VAL A 290 6.29 2.20 0.81
N MET A 291 4.97 2.17 0.65
CA MET A 291 4.10 1.13 1.19
C MET A 291 4.15 -0.14 0.33
N SER A 292 5.29 -0.84 0.35
CA SER A 292 5.59 -2.01 -0.49
C SER A 292 4.91 -3.32 -0.05
N TYR A 293 3.63 -3.24 0.31
CA TYR A 293 2.71 -4.35 0.63
C TYR A 293 1.39 -4.18 -0.16
N ASP A 294 0.38 -5.03 0.03
CA ASP A 294 -0.87 -5.07 -0.75
C ASP A 294 -0.62 -5.33 -2.26
N THR A 295 0.26 -6.29 -2.54
CA THR A 295 0.87 -6.53 -3.86
C THR A 295 0.11 -7.54 -4.73
N ILE A 296 -0.83 -8.31 -4.17
CA ILE A 296 -1.52 -9.46 -4.79
C ILE A 296 -0.57 -10.65 -5.07
N GLN A 297 0.68 -10.58 -4.64
CA GLN A 297 1.67 -11.63 -4.93
C GLN A 297 1.34 -12.94 -4.21
N PRO A 298 1.32 -14.08 -4.91
CA PRO A 298 0.84 -15.34 -4.33
C PRO A 298 1.89 -16.07 -3.49
N LEU A 299 3.18 -15.75 -3.67
CA LEU A 299 4.32 -16.46 -3.09
C LEU A 299 5.32 -15.47 -2.47
N GLU A 300 5.97 -15.85 -1.36
CA GLU A 300 7.03 -15.05 -0.74
C GLU A 300 8.14 -14.67 -1.71
N SER A 301 8.51 -15.58 -2.62
CA SER A 301 9.59 -15.33 -3.57
C SER A 301 9.24 -14.30 -4.64
N THR A 302 7.98 -14.22 -5.04
CA THR A 302 7.54 -13.24 -6.05
C THR A 302 7.24 -11.90 -5.38
N TYR A 303 6.73 -11.91 -4.15
CA TYR A 303 6.67 -10.74 -3.28
C TYR A 303 8.04 -10.12 -3.01
N GLY A 304 9.03 -10.89 -2.53
CA GLY A 304 10.37 -10.38 -2.29
C GLY A 304 11.05 -9.86 -3.57
N GLY A 305 10.77 -10.50 -4.72
CA GLY A 305 11.18 -10.02 -6.03
C GLY A 305 10.54 -8.68 -6.42
N TYR A 306 9.26 -8.49 -6.10
CA TYR A 306 8.54 -7.23 -6.27
C TYR A 306 9.14 -6.14 -5.39
N VAL A 307 9.40 -6.42 -4.10
CA VAL A 307 10.03 -5.46 -3.18
C VAL A 307 11.44 -5.05 -3.67
N ALA A 308 12.22 -5.99 -4.21
CA ALA A 308 13.52 -5.68 -4.81
C ALA A 308 13.39 -4.74 -6.02
N GLN A 309 12.35 -4.92 -6.84
CA GLN A 309 12.06 -4.06 -7.98
C GLN A 309 11.65 -2.66 -7.52
N GLN A 310 10.69 -2.56 -6.60
CA GLN A 310 10.23 -1.30 -6.01
C GLN A 310 11.38 -0.51 -5.37
N THR A 311 12.25 -1.20 -4.64
CA THR A 311 13.44 -0.59 -4.04
C THR A 311 14.35 0.03 -5.09
N SER A 312 14.61 -0.68 -6.19
CA SER A 312 15.46 -0.19 -7.29
C SER A 312 14.82 1.02 -7.97
N LEU A 313 13.54 0.93 -8.33
CA LEU A 313 12.79 2.03 -8.95
C LEU A 313 12.75 3.29 -8.08
N ALA A 314 12.57 3.13 -6.77
CA ALA A 314 12.56 4.26 -5.84
C ALA A 314 13.95 4.89 -5.67
N LEU A 315 15.01 4.08 -5.61
CA LEU A 315 16.40 4.56 -5.51
C LEU A 315 16.80 5.39 -6.73
N GLU A 316 16.43 4.97 -7.94
CA GLU A 316 16.78 5.65 -9.20
C GLU A 316 16.31 7.11 -9.27
N VAL A 317 15.21 7.45 -8.61
CA VAL A 317 14.59 8.79 -8.71
C VAL A 317 14.56 9.58 -7.40
N THR A 318 14.95 8.95 -6.27
CA THR A 318 14.99 9.64 -4.97
C THR A 318 16.30 10.40 -4.80
N PRO A 319 16.27 11.73 -4.60
CA PRO A 319 17.49 12.53 -4.39
C PRO A 319 18.30 12.02 -3.21
N HIS A 320 19.63 12.06 -3.27
CA HIS A 320 20.52 11.63 -2.18
C HIS A 320 20.28 12.36 -0.85
N SER A 321 19.66 13.54 -0.87
CA SER A 321 19.29 14.32 0.32
C SER A 321 18.02 13.84 1.03
N THR A 322 17.22 12.98 0.40
CA THR A 322 15.94 12.49 0.93
C THR A 322 16.12 11.10 1.52
N ASP A 323 15.60 10.89 2.73
CA ASP A 323 15.55 9.58 3.38
C ASP A 323 14.49 8.71 2.67
N LEU A 324 14.95 7.66 1.96
CA LEU A 324 14.07 6.68 1.31
C LEU A 324 13.86 5.48 2.24
N LEU A 325 12.60 5.18 2.58
CA LEU A 325 12.26 4.05 3.43
C LEU A 325 11.37 3.07 2.67
N MET A 326 11.67 1.78 2.80
CA MET A 326 10.82 0.71 2.25
C MET A 326 9.95 0.08 3.34
N GLY A 327 8.64 -0.05 3.08
CA GLY A 327 7.66 -0.55 4.03
C GLY A 327 7.78 -2.05 4.29
N LEU A 328 7.67 -2.45 5.57
CA LEU A 328 7.63 -3.83 6.03
C LEU A 328 6.23 -4.18 6.59
N PRO A 329 5.62 -5.31 6.19
CA PRO A 329 4.29 -5.71 6.63
C PRO A 329 4.34 -6.36 8.03
N PHE A 330 4.20 -5.55 9.07
CA PHE A 330 4.00 -5.95 10.47
C PHE A 330 2.50 -6.21 10.76
N PHE A 331 1.74 -6.67 9.78
CA PHE A 331 0.32 -7.01 9.89
C PHE A 331 0.03 -8.33 9.15
N HIS A 332 -1.08 -8.99 9.51
CA HIS A 332 -1.31 -10.41 9.20
C HIS A 332 -2.70 -10.69 8.62
N GLU A 333 -3.21 -9.78 7.80
CA GLU A 333 -4.56 -9.88 7.25
C GLU A 333 -4.56 -10.75 5.98
N ASN A 334 -5.73 -11.25 5.58
CA ASN A 334 -5.91 -11.84 4.25
C ASN A 334 -7.11 -11.16 3.60
N ARG A 335 -6.85 -10.44 2.51
CA ARG A 335 -7.87 -9.73 1.73
C ARG A 335 -7.49 -9.77 0.26
N PHE A 336 -8.44 -9.48 -0.63
CA PHE A 336 -8.10 -9.28 -2.03
C PHE A 336 -7.10 -8.13 -2.14
N GLY A 337 -5.85 -8.42 -2.50
CA GLY A 337 -4.76 -7.44 -2.41
C GLY A 337 -3.58 -7.89 -1.55
N HIS A 338 -3.82 -8.61 -0.46
CA HIS A 338 -2.79 -8.94 0.52
C HIS A 338 -2.98 -10.35 1.07
N TRP A 339 -1.88 -11.10 1.03
CA TRP A 339 -1.81 -12.47 1.50
C TRP A 339 -0.71 -12.57 2.55
N ALA A 340 -1.08 -12.68 3.83
CA ALA A 340 -0.12 -12.69 4.94
C ALA A 340 0.93 -13.81 4.83
N HIS A 341 0.63 -14.92 4.14
CA HIS A 341 1.59 -16.00 3.92
C HIS A 341 2.65 -15.68 2.85
N ALA A 342 2.40 -14.69 1.99
CA ALA A 342 3.32 -14.28 0.94
C ALA A 342 4.03 -12.97 1.31
N GLU A 343 3.32 -12.02 1.91
CA GLU A 343 3.85 -10.71 2.29
C GLU A 343 4.48 -10.73 3.68
N THR A 344 5.62 -11.42 3.80
CA THR A 344 6.28 -11.63 5.09
C THR A 344 7.47 -10.68 5.30
N VAL A 345 7.76 -10.35 6.56
CA VAL A 345 8.91 -9.50 6.93
C VAL A 345 10.25 -10.04 6.40
N PRO A 346 10.57 -11.35 6.49
CA PRO A 346 11.81 -11.89 5.90
C PRO A 346 11.90 -11.67 4.39
N ALA A 347 10.81 -11.90 3.66
CA ALA A 347 10.77 -11.72 2.20
C ALA A 347 10.92 -10.24 1.80
N ALA A 348 10.25 -9.34 2.53
CA ALA A 348 10.38 -7.90 2.35
C ALA A 348 11.82 -7.44 2.60
N VAL A 349 12.39 -7.78 3.77
CA VAL A 349 13.77 -7.40 4.13
C VAL A 349 14.76 -7.92 3.10
N ARG A 350 14.66 -9.18 2.68
CA ARG A 350 15.54 -9.72 1.64
C ARG A 350 15.36 -8.99 0.30
N GLY A 351 14.13 -8.70 -0.10
CA GLY A 351 13.83 -7.92 -1.30
C GLY A 351 14.47 -6.52 -1.26
N VAL A 352 14.29 -5.79 -0.15
CA VAL A 352 14.91 -4.49 0.10
C VAL A 352 16.43 -4.57 -0.06
N ARG A 353 17.05 -5.56 0.59
CA ARG A 353 18.50 -5.75 0.54
C ARG A 353 19.00 -6.06 -0.88
N LEU A 354 18.28 -6.89 -1.64
CA LEU A 354 18.62 -7.20 -3.04
C LEU A 354 18.50 -5.97 -3.95
N GLY A 355 17.41 -5.20 -3.84
CA GLY A 355 17.22 -3.98 -4.64
C GLY A 355 18.27 -2.92 -4.31
N LEU A 356 18.57 -2.73 -3.03
CA LEU A 356 19.64 -1.83 -2.58
C LEU A 356 21.01 -2.26 -3.11
N SER A 357 21.35 -3.54 -2.98
CA SER A 357 22.64 -4.10 -3.43
C SER A 357 22.92 -3.83 -4.90
N ARG A 358 21.88 -3.92 -5.75
CA ARG A 358 22.02 -3.82 -7.21
C ARG A 358 22.03 -2.38 -7.71
N THR A 359 21.45 -1.46 -6.94
CA THR A 359 21.17 -0.10 -7.42
C THR A 359 22.07 0.93 -6.76
N ASP A 360 22.19 0.90 -5.43
CA ASP A 360 22.97 1.89 -4.66
C ASP A 360 23.33 1.30 -3.28
N ALA A 361 24.25 0.33 -3.26
CA ALA A 361 24.56 -0.44 -2.04
C ALA A 361 25.04 0.43 -0.87
N ASP A 362 25.66 1.58 -1.17
CA ASP A 362 26.25 2.51 -0.21
C ASP A 362 25.33 3.69 0.14
N ARG A 363 24.06 3.67 -0.31
CA ARG A 363 23.08 4.72 -0.04
C ARG A 363 22.95 4.99 1.47
N ALA A 364 23.43 6.16 1.91
CA ALA A 364 23.41 6.54 3.32
C ALA A 364 22.01 6.91 3.85
N ASN A 365 21.21 7.61 3.03
CA ASN A 365 19.86 8.05 3.37
C ASN A 365 18.84 7.00 2.89
N PHE A 366 18.89 5.82 3.52
CA PHE A 366 18.04 4.67 3.22
C PHE A 366 17.70 3.88 4.48
N GLY A 367 16.47 3.40 4.59
CA GLY A 367 15.98 2.62 5.73
C GLY A 367 14.76 1.77 5.40
N VAL A 368 14.13 1.24 6.43
CA VAL A 368 12.83 0.55 6.34
C VAL A 368 11.81 1.16 7.28
N ALA A 369 10.52 1.04 6.97
CA ALA A 369 9.44 1.53 7.81
C ALA A 369 8.45 0.40 8.16
N LEU A 370 8.24 0.15 9.45
CA LEU A 370 7.48 -0.99 9.95
C LEU A 370 6.00 -0.61 10.13
N TYR A 371 5.10 -1.19 9.33
CA TYR A 371 3.66 -0.94 9.40
C TYR A 371 2.93 -2.20 9.90
N VAL A 372 2.39 -2.29 11.10
CA VAL A 372 2.15 -1.25 12.13
C VAL A 372 2.18 -1.88 13.54
N ASP A 373 2.47 -1.10 14.58
CA ASP A 373 2.75 -1.61 15.93
C ASP A 373 1.66 -2.47 16.57
N PHE A 374 0.39 -2.12 16.39
CA PHE A 374 -0.73 -2.79 17.04
C PHE A 374 -1.11 -4.12 16.39
N ALA A 375 -0.64 -4.38 15.16
CA ALA A 375 -0.80 -5.65 14.46
C ALA A 375 0.45 -6.54 14.54
N ALA A 376 1.58 -5.96 14.98
CA ALA A 376 2.87 -6.61 15.04
C ALA A 376 2.93 -7.78 16.03
N LYS A 377 3.58 -8.87 15.61
CA LYS A 377 3.92 -10.03 16.45
C LYS A 377 5.42 -10.03 16.75
N GLU A 378 5.84 -10.75 17.79
CA GLU A 378 7.28 -10.86 18.14
C GLU A 378 8.11 -11.53 17.03
N GLY A 379 7.48 -12.37 16.20
CA GLY A 379 8.11 -12.94 15.01
C GLY A 379 8.53 -11.88 14.00
N ASP A 380 7.72 -10.83 13.82
CA ASP A 380 8.00 -9.72 12.90
C ASP A 380 9.21 -8.91 13.37
N TRP A 381 9.25 -8.61 14.68
CA TRP A 381 10.38 -7.93 15.32
C TRP A 381 11.66 -8.75 15.23
N THR A 382 11.58 -10.07 15.43
CA THR A 382 12.73 -10.96 15.31
C THR A 382 13.25 -11.00 13.88
N ALA A 383 12.36 -11.16 12.89
CA ALA A 383 12.72 -11.15 11.48
C ALA A 383 13.36 -9.82 11.03
N TYR A 384 12.85 -8.68 11.50
CA TYR A 384 13.45 -7.37 11.27
C TYR A 384 14.86 -7.27 11.88
N ARG A 385 15.03 -7.66 13.15
CA ARG A 385 16.34 -7.59 13.83
C ARG A 385 17.37 -8.48 13.13
N GLU A 386 17.05 -9.75 12.91
CA GLU A 386 17.99 -10.71 12.32
C GLU A 386 18.28 -10.42 10.84
N GLY A 387 17.27 -9.96 10.09
CA GLY A 387 17.38 -9.74 8.65
C GLY A 387 17.98 -8.39 8.26
N TRP A 388 17.71 -7.34 9.04
CA TRP A 388 18.01 -5.93 8.69
C TRP A 388 18.91 -5.21 9.68
N VAL A 389 18.72 -5.36 11.00
CA VAL A 389 19.51 -4.61 12.01
C VAL A 389 20.89 -5.22 12.19
N ARG A 390 20.90 -6.55 12.45
CA ARG A 390 22.01 -7.41 12.84
C ARG A 390 22.31 -7.46 14.35
#